data_AF-A0ABC8JW59-F1
#
_entry.id   AF-A0ABC8JW59-F1
#
_cell.length_a   1.000
_cell.length_b   1.000
_cell.length_c   1.000
_cell.angle_alpha   90.00
_cell.angle_beta   90.00
_cell.angle_gamma   90.00
#
_symmetry.space_group_name_H-M   'P 1'
#
loop_
_entity.id
_entity.type
_entity.pdbx_description
1 polymer ?
#
loop_
_entity_poly.entity_id
_entity_poly.type
_entity_poly.pdbx_seq_one_letter_code
_entity_poly.pdbx_strand_id
1 'polypeptide(L)'
;MQSEKAAQEAEAEAIRKILGQDSERKKREEKIKKQQEERAQERATRSSTLASNTVRLVNRPSGTTLTFSAGNARVYVYYPPAREKCVGPNCENSYKYRDSKSKLPICSLSCYKAIQSQDTTTTTTFDSLLIT
;
A
#
# COMPACT_ATOMS: atom_id res chain seq x y z
N MET A 1 -71.57 40.05 -3.46
CA MET A 1 -70.84 39.18 -4.40
C MET A 1 -69.38 39.59 -4.68
N GLN A 2 -68.99 40.88 -4.70
CA GLN A 2 -67.56 41.23 -4.89
C GLN A 2 -66.67 40.88 -3.69
N SER A 3 -67.20 40.95 -2.47
CA SER A 3 -66.49 40.62 -1.23
C SER A 3 -66.13 39.15 -1.09
N GLU A 4 -67.01 38.25 -1.55
CA GLU A 4 -66.78 36.79 -1.50
C GLU A 4 -65.69 36.35 -2.48
N LYS A 5 -65.61 36.98 -3.66
CA LYS A 5 -64.52 36.75 -4.60
C LYS A 5 -63.18 37.19 -4.03
N ALA A 6 -63.13 38.35 -3.38
CA ALA A 6 -61.91 38.83 -2.73
C ALA A 6 -61.46 37.92 -1.57
N ALA A 7 -62.40 37.38 -0.79
CA ALA A 7 -62.09 36.44 0.28
C ALA A 7 -61.57 35.09 -0.24
N GLN A 8 -62.17 34.56 -1.30
CA GLN A 8 -61.70 33.32 -1.94
C GLN A 8 -60.31 33.47 -2.57
N GLU A 9 -60.00 34.62 -3.15
CA GLU A 9 -58.69 34.88 -3.75
C GLU A 9 -57.60 35.00 -2.67
N ALA A 10 -57.90 35.65 -1.54
CA ALA A 10 -57.00 35.72 -0.38
C ALA A 10 -56.77 34.35 0.29
N GLU A 11 -57.80 33.52 0.42
CA GLU A 11 -57.64 32.13 0.91
C GLU A 11 -56.78 31.29 -0.05
N ALA A 12 -57.03 31.39 -1.35
CA ALA A 12 -56.26 30.66 -2.35
C ALA A 12 -54.78 31.09 -2.39
N GLU A 13 -54.48 32.36 -2.13
CA GLU A 13 -53.11 32.87 -2.00
C GLU A 13 -52.44 32.37 -0.71
N ALA A 14 -53.15 32.40 0.43
CA ALA A 14 -52.65 31.88 1.70
C ALA A 14 -52.32 30.38 1.62
N ILE A 15 -53.18 29.59 0.96
CA ILE A 15 -52.96 28.16 0.74
C ILE A 15 -51.71 27.92 -0.14
N ARG A 16 -51.51 28.69 -1.22
CA ARG A 16 -50.30 28.57 -2.07
C ARG A 16 -49.01 28.85 -1.30
N LYS A 17 -49.05 29.85 -0.41
CA LYS A 17 -47.92 30.25 0.44
C LYS A 17 -47.57 29.20 1.50
N ILE A 18 -48.58 28.55 2.08
CA ILE A 18 -48.41 27.45 3.06
C ILE A 18 -47.91 26.18 2.36
N LEU A 19 -48.48 25.81 1.22
CA LEU A 19 -48.09 24.61 0.48
C LEU A 19 -46.73 24.75 -0.23
N GLY A 20 -46.10 25.93 -0.19
CA GLY A 20 -44.81 26.17 -0.83
C GLY A 20 -44.84 25.92 -2.35
N GLN A 21 -46.01 26.10 -2.98
CA GLN A 21 -46.21 25.86 -4.41
C GLN A 21 -45.61 26.97 -5.30
N ASP A 22 -44.92 27.94 -4.70
CA ASP A 22 -44.07 28.89 -5.42
C ASP A 22 -43.02 28.11 -6.21
N SER A 23 -43.30 27.92 -7.51
CA SER A 23 -42.46 27.17 -8.44
C SER A 23 -41.01 27.68 -8.43
N GLU A 24 -40.81 28.97 -8.17
CA GLU A 24 -39.50 29.61 -8.02
C GLU A 24 -38.76 29.18 -6.74
N ARG A 25 -39.46 29.04 -5.61
CA ARG A 25 -38.85 28.55 -4.36
C ARG A 25 -38.42 27.10 -4.50
N LYS A 26 -39.29 26.26 -5.06
CA LYS A 26 -38.99 24.84 -5.32
C LYS A 26 -37.81 24.67 -6.28
N LYS A 27 -37.76 25.46 -7.37
CA LYS A 27 -36.60 25.48 -8.29
C LYS A 27 -35.30 25.93 -7.61
N ARG A 28 -35.37 26.90 -6.69
CA ARG A 28 -34.19 27.38 -5.95
C ARG A 28 -33.66 26.32 -4.99
N GLU A 29 -34.54 25.66 -4.26
CA GLU A 29 -34.19 24.57 -3.34
C GLU A 29 -33.58 23.38 -4.10
N GLU A 30 -34.13 23.02 -5.26
CA GLU A 30 -33.60 21.97 -6.12
C GLU A 30 -32.21 22.30 -6.66
N LYS A 31 -31.97 23.54 -7.12
CA LYS A 31 -30.64 24.01 -7.53
C LYS A 31 -29.62 23.92 -6.40
N ILE A 32 -29.99 24.31 -5.19
CA ILE A 32 -29.10 24.25 -4.02
C ILE A 32 -28.77 22.79 -3.68
N LYS A 33 -29.78 21.91 -3.68
CA LYS A 33 -29.58 20.48 -3.42
C LYS A 33 -28.64 19.86 -4.46
N LYS A 34 -28.85 20.16 -5.75
CA LYS A 34 -28.01 19.68 -6.84
C LYS A 34 -26.56 20.15 -6.72
N GLN A 35 -26.33 21.42 -6.36
CA GLN A 35 -24.98 21.94 -6.10
C GLN A 35 -24.31 21.33 -4.86
N GLN A 36 -25.08 21.02 -3.82
CA GLN A 36 -24.54 20.34 -2.63
C GLN A 36 -24.12 18.91 -2.96
N GLU A 37 -24.94 18.20 -3.73
CA GLU A 37 -24.66 16.84 -4.18
C GLU A 37 -23.46 16.79 -5.12
N GLU A 38 -23.36 17.73 -6.06
CA GLU A 38 -22.20 17.89 -6.95
C GLU A 38 -20.92 18.17 -6.15
N ARG A 39 -20.96 19.07 -5.16
CA ARG A 39 -19.82 19.32 -4.26
C ARG A 39 -19.47 18.11 -3.41
N ALA A 40 -20.45 17.35 -2.95
CA ALA A 40 -20.21 16.12 -2.18
C ALA A 40 -19.55 15.05 -3.06
N GLN A 41 -20.01 14.92 -4.31
CA GLN A 41 -19.45 14.00 -5.29
C GLN A 41 -18.02 14.41 -5.68
N GLU A 42 -17.77 15.69 -5.95
CA GLU A 42 -16.42 16.19 -6.25
C GLU A 42 -15.45 15.97 -5.09
N ARG A 43 -15.90 16.18 -3.84
CA ARG A 43 -15.10 15.87 -2.64
C ARG A 43 -14.81 14.38 -2.49
N ALA A 44 -15.77 13.52 -2.83
CA ALA A 44 -15.60 12.08 -2.80
C ALA A 44 -14.65 11.60 -3.92
N THR A 45 -14.72 12.17 -5.11
CA THR A 45 -13.80 11.87 -6.20
C THR A 45 -12.38 12.34 -5.86
N ARG A 46 -12.22 13.58 -5.35
CA ARG A 46 -10.90 14.10 -4.93
C ARG A 46 -10.29 13.32 -3.76
N SER A 47 -11.12 12.77 -2.86
CA SER A 47 -10.61 11.96 -1.75
C SER A 47 -10.17 10.57 -2.18
N SER A 48 -10.76 10.02 -3.25
CA SER A 48 -10.45 8.70 -3.79
C SER A 48 -9.36 8.72 -4.87
N THR A 49 -9.16 9.84 -5.58
CA THR A 49 -8.09 10.01 -6.56
C THR A 49 -6.76 10.30 -5.88
N LEU A 50 -6.09 9.25 -5.43
CA LEU A 50 -4.66 9.28 -5.13
C LEU A 50 -3.86 9.12 -6.41
N ALA A 51 -2.74 9.84 -6.52
CA ALA A 51 -1.78 9.60 -7.60
C ALA A 51 -1.28 8.14 -7.53
N SER A 52 -0.95 7.54 -8.66
CA SER A 52 -0.45 6.16 -8.71
C SER A 52 0.76 5.98 -7.77
N ASN A 53 0.80 4.84 -7.08
CA ASN A 53 1.85 4.48 -6.11
C ASN A 53 1.96 5.43 -4.89
N THR A 54 0.91 6.18 -4.58
CA THR A 54 0.87 7.00 -3.36
C THR A 54 -0.04 6.40 -2.30
N VAL A 55 0.32 6.66 -1.04
CA VAL A 55 -0.44 6.24 0.13
C VAL A 55 -0.75 7.48 0.96
N ARG A 56 -2.00 7.62 1.37
CA ARG A 56 -2.44 8.69 2.28
C ARG A 56 -2.65 8.12 3.67
N LEU A 57 -1.97 8.74 4.63
CA LEU A 57 -2.14 8.47 6.05
C LEU A 57 -2.92 9.61 6.68
N VAL A 58 -4.02 9.29 7.37
CA VAL A 58 -4.83 10.26 8.11
C VAL A 58 -4.91 9.81 9.57
N ASN A 59 -4.28 10.56 10.47
CA ASN A 59 -4.36 10.34 11.90
C ASN A 59 -5.49 11.19 12.49
N ARG A 60 -6.49 10.58 13.12
CA ARG A 60 -7.57 11.25 13.86
C ARG A 60 -7.58 10.74 15.30
N PRO A 61 -8.16 11.50 16.26
CA PRO A 61 -8.36 11.02 17.63
C PRO A 61 -9.16 9.70 17.69
N SER A 62 -10.06 9.48 16.73
CA SER A 62 -10.85 8.24 16.59
C SER A 62 -10.08 7.07 15.98
N GLY A 63 -8.83 7.28 15.56
CA GLY A 63 -7.99 6.27 14.91
C GLY A 63 -7.28 6.76 13.66
N THR A 64 -6.43 5.89 13.13
CA THR A 64 -5.62 6.14 11.94
C THR A 64 -6.19 5.40 10.74
N THR A 65 -6.31 6.07 9.60
CA THR A 65 -6.78 5.50 8.33
C THR A 65 -5.67 5.57 7.28
N LEU A 66 -5.36 4.42 6.66
CA LEU A 66 -4.48 4.28 5.51
C LEU A 66 -5.31 4.08 4.25
N THR A 67 -5.10 4.93 3.24
CA THR A 67 -5.76 4.82 1.93
C THR A 67 -4.69 4.62 0.86
N PHE A 68 -4.81 3.54 0.09
CA PHE A 68 -3.91 3.22 -1.02
C PHE A 68 -4.53 3.69 -2.34
N SER A 69 -3.71 4.21 -3.26
CA SER A 69 -4.14 4.44 -4.64
C SER A 69 -4.59 3.14 -5.30
N ALA A 70 -5.45 3.21 -6.34
CA ALA A 70 -5.84 2.04 -7.13
C ALA A 70 -4.59 1.29 -7.62
N GLY A 71 -4.34 0.13 -7.02
CA GLY A 71 -3.09 -0.61 -7.14
C GLY A 71 -2.93 -1.57 -5.95
N ASN A 72 -2.28 -2.70 -6.20
CA ASN A 72 -2.09 -3.77 -5.23
C ASN A 72 -1.12 -3.33 -4.12
N ALA A 73 -1.67 -3.04 -2.94
CA ALA A 73 -0.92 -2.91 -1.67
C ALA A 73 -0.41 -4.28 -1.16
N ARG A 74 0.11 -5.11 -2.06
CA ARG A 74 0.65 -6.43 -1.71
C ARG A 74 2.07 -6.26 -1.23
N VAL A 75 2.27 -6.47 0.07
CA VAL A 75 3.59 -6.70 0.63
C VAL A 75 4.03 -8.09 0.20
N TYR A 76 5.03 -8.15 -0.68
CA TYR A 76 5.65 -9.42 -1.04
C TYR A 76 6.59 -9.82 0.09
N VAL A 77 6.19 -10.84 0.86
CA VAL A 77 7.08 -11.49 1.83
C VAL A 77 7.92 -12.50 1.06
N TYR A 78 9.05 -12.04 0.52
CA TYR A 78 10.05 -12.95 -0.03
C TYR A 78 10.74 -13.67 1.12
N TYR A 79 10.55 -14.98 1.23
CA TYR A 79 11.40 -15.79 2.08
C TYR A 79 12.84 -15.73 1.55
N PRO A 80 13.85 -15.60 2.43
CA PRO A 80 15.22 -15.61 1.98
C PRO A 80 15.51 -16.89 1.20
N PRO A 81 16.39 -16.83 0.17
CA PRO A 81 16.75 -18.00 -0.63
C PRO A 81 17.29 -19.13 0.24
N ALA A 82 17.21 -20.36 -0.26
CA ALA A 82 17.69 -21.55 0.44
C ALA A 82 19.16 -21.36 0.89
N ARG A 83 19.46 -21.81 2.12
CA ARG A 83 20.80 -21.69 2.70
C ARG A 83 21.82 -22.47 1.87
N GLU A 84 23.03 -21.93 1.78
CA GLU A 84 24.16 -22.59 1.12
C GLU A 84 24.49 -23.94 1.77
N LYS A 85 25.09 -24.86 1.01
CA LYS A 85 25.61 -26.13 1.57
C LYS A 85 27.03 -25.94 2.10
N CYS A 86 27.46 -26.86 2.95
CA CYS A 86 28.84 -26.96 3.40
C CYS A 86 29.78 -27.23 2.22
N VAL A 87 30.91 -26.53 2.12
CA VAL A 87 31.96 -26.80 1.11
C VAL A 87 32.97 -27.87 1.53
N GLY A 88 32.71 -28.58 2.63
CA GLY A 88 33.55 -29.72 3.02
C GLY A 88 33.58 -30.79 1.92
N PRO A 89 34.72 -31.46 1.71
CA PRO A 89 34.81 -32.51 0.70
C PRO A 89 33.77 -33.61 0.98
N ASN A 90 33.00 -33.97 -0.03
CA ASN A 90 31.88 -34.93 0.05
C ASN A 90 30.81 -34.59 1.11
N CYS A 91 30.64 -33.31 1.45
CA CYS A 91 29.65 -32.88 2.44
C CYS A 91 28.41 -32.31 1.76
N GLU A 92 27.24 -32.89 2.04
CA GLU A 92 25.95 -32.38 1.55
C GLU A 92 25.13 -31.63 2.61
N ASN A 93 25.68 -31.50 3.83
CA ASN A 93 25.00 -30.89 4.96
C ASN A 93 24.79 -29.38 4.75
N SER A 94 23.73 -28.85 5.37
CA SER A 94 23.53 -27.40 5.46
C SER A 94 24.66 -26.74 6.27
N TYR A 95 25.08 -25.54 5.87
CA TYR A 95 26.12 -24.82 6.59
C TYR A 95 25.64 -24.38 7.99
N LYS A 96 26.56 -24.38 8.96
CA LYS A 96 26.30 -23.94 10.34
C LYS A 96 26.98 -22.61 10.65
N TYR A 97 28.21 -22.41 10.19
CA TYR A 97 28.98 -21.19 10.39
C TYR A 97 29.86 -20.91 9.18
N ARG A 98 30.38 -19.68 9.07
CA ARG A 98 31.41 -19.32 8.08
C ARG A 98 32.77 -19.27 8.78
N ASP A 99 33.77 -19.83 8.14
CA ASP A 99 35.14 -19.63 8.60
C ASP A 99 35.52 -18.15 8.50
N SER A 100 36.20 -17.63 9.52
CA SER A 100 36.52 -16.19 9.59
C SER A 100 37.58 -15.79 8.57
N LYS A 101 38.49 -16.71 8.21
CA LYS A 101 39.58 -16.49 7.26
C LYS A 101 39.14 -16.69 5.81
N SER A 102 38.63 -17.88 5.47
CA SER A 102 38.22 -18.23 4.10
C SER A 102 36.83 -17.74 3.71
N LYS A 103 36.00 -17.30 4.68
CA LYS A 103 34.58 -16.92 4.49
C LYS A 103 33.68 -18.03 3.92
N LEU A 104 34.20 -19.25 3.88
CA LEU A 104 33.53 -20.42 3.32
C LEU A 104 32.48 -21.00 4.29
N PRO A 105 31.32 -21.45 3.78
CA PRO A 105 30.27 -22.06 4.60
C PRO A 105 30.64 -23.49 5.03
N ILE A 106 30.67 -23.75 6.34
CA ILE A 106 31.05 -25.05 6.91
C ILE A 106 30.06 -25.54 7.98
N CYS A 107 29.92 -26.86 8.10
CA CYS A 107 29.00 -27.49 9.06
C CYS A 107 29.70 -28.03 10.32
N SER A 108 30.95 -28.47 10.23
CA SER A 108 31.68 -29.16 11.30
C SER A 108 33.18 -28.84 11.30
N LEU A 109 33.83 -29.10 12.43
CA LEU A 109 35.29 -28.95 12.58
C LEU A 109 36.08 -29.91 11.67
N SER A 110 35.51 -31.07 11.32
CA SER A 110 36.13 -31.99 10.36
C SER A 110 36.23 -31.36 8.96
N CYS A 111 35.17 -30.68 8.50
CA CYS A 111 35.17 -29.97 7.22
C CYS A 111 36.13 -28.77 7.25
N TYR A 112 36.20 -28.05 8.37
CA TYR A 112 37.16 -26.96 8.57
C TYR A 112 38.60 -27.43 8.37
N LYS A 113 39.00 -28.53 9.03
CA LYS A 113 40.37 -29.07 8.89
C LYS A 113 40.64 -29.56 7.47
N ALA A 114 39.67 -30.23 6.86
CA ALA A 114 39.81 -30.73 5.49
C ALA A 114 40.03 -29.60 4.46
N ILE A 115 39.33 -28.48 4.62
CA ILE A 115 39.49 -27.30 3.76
C ILE A 115 40.85 -26.63 3.99
N GLN A 116 41.26 -26.45 5.25
CA GLN A 116 42.58 -25.86 5.54
C GLN A 116 43.74 -26.68 4.99
N SER A 117 43.65 -28.00 5.05
CA SER A 117 44.66 -28.87 4.44
C SER A 117 44.71 -28.68 2.91
N GLN A 118 43.58 -28.45 2.25
CA GLN A 118 43.53 -28.22 0.79
C GLN A 118 44.10 -26.86 0.39
N ASP A 119 43.82 -25.79 1.14
CA ASP A 119 44.36 -24.45 0.87
C ASP A 119 45.90 -24.42 0.95
N THR A 120 46.49 -25.24 1.84
CA THR A 120 47.95 -25.38 1.93
C THR A 120 48.57 -26.18 0.77
N THR A 121 47.82 -27.10 0.16
CA THR A 121 48.34 -27.95 -0.93
C THR A 121 48.30 -27.25 -2.29
N THR A 122 47.29 -26.39 -2.53
CA THR A 122 47.13 -25.67 -3.81
C THR A 122 48.07 -24.47 -3.95
N THR A 123 48.55 -23.90 -2.85
CA THR A 123 49.53 -22.80 -2.90
C THR A 123 50.93 -23.29 -3.31
N THR A 124 51.30 -24.53 -2.93
CA THR A 124 52.65 -25.07 -3.20
C THR A 124 52.84 -25.49 -4.67
N THR A 125 51.77 -25.85 -5.38
CA THR A 125 51.83 -26.24 -6.80
C THR A 125 51.93 -25.04 -7.75
N PHE A 126 51.42 -23.87 -7.38
CA PHE A 126 51.53 -22.67 -8.21
C PHE A 126 52.94 -22.07 -8.23
N ASP A 127 53.69 -22.15 -7.11
CA ASP A 127 55.08 -21.68 -7.04
C ASP A 127 56.06 -22.56 -7.85
N SER A 128 55.70 -23.82 -8.13
CA SER A 128 56.55 -24.73 -8.90
C SER A 128 56.41 -24.59 -10.42
N LEU A 129 55.38 -23.89 -10.92
CA LEU A 129 55.12 -23.68 -12.35
C LEU A 129 55.65 -22.33 -12.88
N LEU A 130 56.23 -21.50 -12.02
CA LEU A 130 56.83 -20.20 -12.38
C LEU A 130 58.36 -20.24 -12.51
N ILE A 131 58.99 -21.42 -12.42
CA ILE A 131 60.46 -21.60 -12.50
C ILE A 131 60.83 -22.52 -13.69
N THR A 132 60.10 -22.52 -14.81
CA THR A 132 60.55 -23.25 -16.01
C THR A 132 60.21 -22.52 -17.29
#